data_AF-R7USJ0-F1
#
_entry.id   AF-R7USJ0-F1
#
_cell.length_a   1.000
_cell.length_b   1.000
_cell.length_c   1.000
_cell.angle_alpha   90.00
_cell.angle_beta   90.00
_cell.angle_gamma   90.00
#
_symmetry.space_group_name_H-M   'P 1'
#
loop_
_entity.id
_entity.type
_entity.pdbx_description
1 polymer ?
#
loop_
_entity_poly.entity_id
_entity_poly.type
_entity_poly.pdbx_seq_one_letter_code
_entity_poly.pdbx_strand_id
1 'polypeptide(L)'
;RNAVDMKTVAVIDYGMGNLHSVSKALEHVADENTRVIVTSNPDQILSADKAVLPGVGAIRDCMAEILRHGVDEVVREVVATRPLLGICVGMQVLLDHSEENG
;
A
#
# COMPACT_ATOMS: atom_id res chain seq x y z
N ARG A 1 1.71 -22.03 -25.41
CA ARG A 1 1.25 -20.67 -25.06
C ARG A 1 1.59 -20.49 -23.59
N ASN A 2 2.71 -19.85 -23.26
CA ASN A 2 3.01 -19.53 -21.86
C ASN A 2 1.98 -18.48 -21.44
N ALA A 3 1.07 -18.83 -20.53
CA ALA A 3 0.41 -17.81 -19.75
C ALA A 3 1.53 -17.18 -18.93
N VAL A 4 1.92 -15.95 -19.28
CA VAL A 4 2.82 -15.22 -18.41
C VAL A 4 2.03 -14.96 -17.12
N ASP A 5 2.56 -15.38 -15.98
CA ASP A 5 1.89 -15.21 -14.69
C ASP A 5 1.66 -13.71 -14.46
N MET A 6 0.39 -13.29 -14.50
CA MET A 6 0.00 -11.90 -14.31
C MET A 6 0.26 -11.50 -12.86
N LYS A 7 1.23 -10.61 -12.64
CA LYS A 7 1.58 -10.05 -11.34
C LYS A 7 0.59 -8.98 -10.93
N THR A 8 0.31 -8.88 -9.64
CA THR A 8 -0.58 -7.85 -9.09
C THR A 8 0.16 -6.92 -8.14
N VAL A 9 0.02 -5.61 -8.36
CA VAL A 9 0.46 -4.55 -7.45
C VAL A 9 -0.78 -3.89 -6.84
N ALA A 10 -0.94 -4.00 -5.52
CA ALA A 10 -2.01 -3.34 -4.80
C ALA A 10 -1.58 -1.94 -4.33
N VAL A 11 -2.31 -0.90 -4.73
CA VAL A 11 -2.25 0.43 -4.13
C VAL A 11 -3.30 0.47 -3.03
N ILE A 12 -2.83 0.58 -1.79
CA ILE A 12 -3.67 0.50 -0.60
C ILE A 12 -4.46 1.81 -0.46
N ASP A 13 -5.78 1.72 -0.56
CA ASP A 13 -6.70 2.81 -0.31
C ASP A 13 -7.15 2.79 1.16
N TYR A 14 -6.77 3.82 1.90
CA TYR A 14 -7.19 4.05 3.29
C TYR A 14 -7.90 5.40 3.43
N GLY A 15 -8.50 5.90 2.35
CA GLY A 15 -9.22 7.18 2.31
C GLY A 15 -8.33 8.42 2.09
N MET A 16 -7.01 8.23 2.05
CA MET A 16 -6.02 9.28 1.86
C MET A 16 -4.98 8.87 0.81
N GLY A 17 -4.29 9.85 0.24
CA GLY A 17 -3.29 9.65 -0.79
C GLY A 17 -3.69 10.23 -2.14
N ASN A 18 -2.72 10.46 -3.01
CA ASN A 18 -2.98 10.79 -4.41
C ASN A 18 -3.12 9.51 -5.24
N LEU A 19 -4.18 8.74 -4.96
CA LEU A 19 -4.42 7.39 -5.54
C LEU A 19 -4.43 7.42 -7.07
N HIS A 20 -5.03 8.46 -7.67
CA HIS A 20 -5.10 8.59 -9.12
C HIS A 20 -3.72 8.78 -9.75
N SER A 21 -2.90 9.71 -9.25
CA SER A 21 -1.56 9.90 -9.82
C SER A 21 -0.64 8.71 -9.53
N VAL A 22 -0.74 8.09 -8.36
CA VAL A 22 0.08 6.91 -8.00
C VAL A 22 -0.27 5.73 -8.89
N SER A 23 -1.55 5.40 -9.03
CA SER A 23 -1.99 4.29 -9.91
C SER A 23 -1.57 4.53 -11.36
N LYS A 24 -1.75 5.75 -11.89
CA LYS A 24 -1.31 6.09 -13.25
C LYS A 24 0.20 6.02 -13.44
N ALA A 25 0.99 6.46 -12.46
CA ALA A 25 2.44 6.34 -12.51
C ALA A 25 2.88 4.87 -12.51
N LEU A 26 2.25 4.03 -11.68
CA LEU A 26 2.52 2.60 -11.63
C LEU A 26 2.11 1.89 -12.92
N GLU A 27 0.92 2.18 -13.45
CA GLU A 27 0.45 1.65 -14.74
C GLU A 27 1.39 2.04 -15.90
N HIS A 28 1.98 3.23 -15.85
CA HIS A 28 2.90 3.70 -16.89
C HIS A 28 4.25 2.98 -16.90
N VAL A 29 4.74 2.54 -15.73
CA VAL A 29 6.04 1.85 -15.59
C VAL A 29 5.92 0.34 -15.50
N ALA A 30 4.72 -0.18 -15.26
CA ALA A 30 4.43 -1.61 -15.21
C ALA A 30 4.68 -2.26 -16.58
N ASP A 31 5.26 -3.45 -16.57
CA ASP A 31 5.29 -4.30 -17.75
C ASP A 31 3.90 -4.86 -18.09
N GLU A 32 3.76 -5.40 -19.31
CA GLU A 32 2.49 -5.94 -19.84
C GLU A 32 1.88 -7.08 -19.00
N ASN A 33 2.65 -7.68 -18.10
CA ASN A 33 2.24 -8.78 -17.24
C ASN A 33 2.03 -8.33 -15.79
N THR A 34 1.92 -7.03 -15.55
CA THR A 34 1.64 -6.47 -14.23
C THR A 34 0.33 -5.69 -14.24
N ARG A 35 -0.59 -6.11 -13.37
CA ARG A 35 -1.86 -5.44 -13.11
C ARG A 35 -1.76 -4.59 -11.85
N VAL A 36 -2.11 -3.31 -11.97
CA VAL A 36 -2.27 -2.41 -10.82
C VAL A 36 -3.72 -2.43 -10.37
N ILE A 37 -3.97 -2.57 -9.08
CA ILE A 37 -5.30 -2.44 -8.47
C ILE A 37 -5.25 -1.39 -7.36
N VAL A 38 -6.28 -0.55 -7.27
CA VAL A 38 -6.50 0.34 -6.11
C VAL A 38 -7.59 -0.30 -5.27
N THR A 39 -7.33 -0.57 -3.99
CA THR A 39 -8.28 -1.28 -3.15
C THR A 39 -8.06 -1.01 -1.66
N SER A 40 -9.16 -1.02 -0.92
CA SER A 40 -9.21 -1.04 0.54
C SER A 40 -9.55 -2.43 1.11
N ASN A 41 -9.74 -3.44 0.24
CA ASN A 41 -10.09 -4.79 0.66
C ASN A 41 -8.85 -5.57 1.14
N PRO A 42 -8.80 -5.99 2.42
CA PRO A 42 -7.68 -6.74 2.99
C PRO A 42 -7.29 -7.98 2.18
N ASP A 43 -8.27 -8.80 1.76
CA ASP A 43 -8.01 -10.06 1.06
C ASP A 43 -7.32 -9.81 -0.28
N GLN A 44 -7.69 -8.73 -0.97
CA GLN A 44 -7.06 -8.35 -2.23
C GLN A 44 -5.64 -7.82 -2.04
N ILE A 45 -5.41 -7.06 -0.97
CA ILE A 45 -4.09 -6.55 -0.60
C ILE A 45 -3.16 -7.71 -0.23
N LEU A 46 -3.65 -8.66 0.57
CA LEU A 46 -2.89 -9.83 1.03
C LEU A 46 -2.65 -10.84 -0.10
N SER A 47 -3.51 -10.88 -1.11
CA SER A 47 -3.33 -11.76 -2.28
C SER A 47 -2.42 -11.16 -3.36
N ALA A 48 -2.03 -9.88 -3.26
CA ALA A 48 -1.18 -9.23 -4.24
C ALA A 48 0.30 -9.66 -4.11
N ASP A 49 1.03 -9.65 -5.22
CA ASP A 49 2.47 -9.96 -5.22
C ASP A 49 3.31 -8.85 -4.57
N LYS A 50 2.84 -7.60 -4.67
CA LYS A 50 3.49 -6.40 -4.14
C LYS A 50 2.42 -5.41 -3.71
N ALA A 51 2.78 -4.52 -2.80
CA ALA A 51 1.90 -3.44 -2.38
C ALA A 51 2.59 -2.06 -2.39
N VAL A 52 1.77 -1.03 -2.47
CA VAL A 52 2.16 0.38 -2.37
C VAL A 52 1.27 1.05 -1.34
N LEU A 53 1.89 1.69 -0.34
CA LEU A 53 1.20 2.51 0.65
C LEU A 53 1.43 3.99 0.31
N PRO A 54 0.47 4.67 -0.34
CA PRO A 54 0.60 6.08 -0.71
C PRO A 54 0.41 6.98 0.52
N GLY A 55 1.27 7.98 0.72
CA GLY A 55 1.08 9.02 1.74
C GLY A 55 0.90 10.40 1.13
N VAL A 56 -0.04 11.20 1.63
CA VAL A 56 -0.15 12.65 1.38
C VAL A 56 -0.56 13.37 2.66
N GLY A 57 0.00 14.54 2.91
CA GLY A 57 -0.33 15.34 4.09
C GLY A 57 0.58 15.09 5.29
N ALA A 58 0.10 15.42 6.50
CA ALA A 58 0.85 15.25 7.73
C ALA A 58 0.80 13.81 8.25
N ILE A 59 1.89 13.36 8.89
CA ILE A 59 2.04 12.00 9.43
C ILE A 59 0.89 11.61 10.36
N ARG A 60 0.50 12.52 11.25
CA ARG A 60 -0.58 12.29 12.23
C ARG A 60 -1.91 11.95 11.57
N ASP A 61 -2.27 12.67 10.51
CA ASP A 61 -3.53 12.46 9.81
C ASP A 61 -3.51 11.13 9.05
N CYS A 62 -2.36 10.78 8.45
CA CYS A 62 -2.20 9.49 7.78
C CYS A 62 -2.32 8.32 8.78
N MET A 63 -1.64 8.39 9.93
CA MET A 63 -1.73 7.36 10.97
C MET A 63 -3.14 7.23 11.53
N ALA A 64 -3.83 8.36 11.78
CA ALA A 64 -5.19 8.36 12.26
C ALA A 64 -6.14 7.64 11.28
N GLU A 65 -6.02 7.91 9.98
CA GLU A 65 -6.85 7.25 8.97
C GLU A 65 -6.51 5.77 8.80
N ILE A 66 -5.23 5.39 8.86
CA ILE A 66 -4.80 3.99 8.82
C ILE A 66 -5.42 3.20 9.97
N LEU A 67 -5.33 3.72 11.21
CA LEU A 67 -5.95 3.09 12.39
C LEU A 67 -7.47 3.09 12.30
N ARG A 68 -8.09 4.20 11.87
CA ARG A 68 -9.55 4.33 11.73
C ARG A 68 -10.11 3.34 10.71
N HIS A 69 -9.35 3.02 9.68
CA HIS A 69 -9.74 2.07 8.63
C HIS A 69 -9.27 0.63 8.91
N GLY A 70 -8.56 0.37 10.02
CA GLY A 70 -8.03 -0.97 10.35
C GLY A 70 -7.03 -1.48 9.33
N VAL A 71 -6.33 -0.57 8.63
CA VAL A 71 -5.37 -0.88 7.57
C VAL A 71 -3.99 -1.19 8.16
N ASP A 72 -3.76 -0.84 9.43
CA ASP A 72 -2.53 -1.09 10.17
C ASP A 72 -2.15 -2.57 10.23
N GLU A 73 -3.11 -3.45 10.56
CA GLU A 73 -2.86 -4.90 10.63
C GLU A 73 -2.50 -5.46 9.25
N VAL A 74 -3.23 -5.05 8.21
CA VAL A 74 -2.99 -5.47 6.82
C VAL A 74 -1.61 -5.00 6.35
N VAL A 75 -1.26 -3.74 6.61
CA VAL A 75 0.05 -3.19 6.25
C VAL A 75 1.16 -3.94 6.99
N ARG A 76 0.99 -4.25 8.27
CA ARG A 76 1.96 -5.03 9.05
C ARG A 76 2.18 -6.42 8.46
N GLU A 77 1.10 -7.11 8.09
CA GLU A 77 1.21 -8.43 7.45
C GLU A 77 1.87 -8.33 6.07
N VAL A 78 1.53 -7.31 5.29
CA VAL A 78 2.16 -7.04 3.99
C VAL A 78 3.66 -6.84 4.13
N VAL A 79 4.11 -6.00 5.05
CA VAL A 79 5.55 -5.76 5.28
C VAL A 79 6.29 -7.05 5.64
N ALA A 80 5.65 -7.93 6.41
CA ALA A 80 6.26 -9.18 6.84
C ALA A 80 6.36 -10.24 5.73
N THR A 81 5.48 -10.19 4.72
CA THR A 81 5.29 -11.30 3.78
C THR A 81 5.59 -10.97 2.32
N ARG A 82 5.58 -9.68 1.95
CA ARG A 82 5.73 -9.26 0.55
C ARG A 82 6.35 -7.86 0.44
N PRO A 83 6.92 -7.49 -0.72
CA PRO A 83 7.49 -6.15 -0.90
C PRO A 83 6.43 -5.05 -0.80
N LEU A 84 6.70 -4.06 0.05
CA LEU A 84 5.90 -2.84 0.19
C LEU A 84 6.73 -1.60 -0.19
N LEU A 85 6.16 -0.72 -1.01
CA LEU A 85 6.70 0.61 -1.26
C LEU A 85 5.87 1.67 -0.53
N GLY A 86 6.45 2.35 0.44
CA GLY A 86 5.86 3.54 1.06
C GLY A 86 6.20 4.80 0.25
N ILE A 87 5.20 5.57 -0.18
CA ILE A 87 5.43 6.85 -0.89
C ILE A 87 5.21 8.01 0.09
N CYS A 88 6.20 8.91 0.20
CA CYS A 88 6.18 10.06 1.11
C CYS A 88 6.05 9.61 2.58
N VAL A 89 4.99 10.02 3.27
CA VAL A 89 4.68 9.64 4.66
C VAL A 89 4.53 8.12 4.84
N GLY A 90 4.18 7.37 3.78
CA GLY A 90 4.01 5.92 3.85
C GLY A 90 5.26 5.17 4.34
N MET A 91 6.48 5.71 4.12
CA MET A 91 7.70 5.10 4.66
C MET A 91 7.93 5.40 6.14
N GLN A 92 7.40 6.52 6.65
CA GLN A 92 7.52 6.90 8.06
C GLN A 92 6.49 6.18 8.94
N VAL A 93 5.32 5.84 8.38
CA VAL A 93 4.35 4.91 9.03
C VAL A 93 4.99 3.54 9.30
N LEU A 94 5.91 3.11 8.44
CA LEU A 94 6.63 1.84 8.57
C LEU A 94 7.80 1.90 9.56
N LEU A 95 8.19 3.10 10.00
CA LEU A 95 9.17 3.26 11.05
C LEU A 95 8.45 3.09 12.38
N ASP A 96 8.76 1.99 13.05
CA ASP A 96 8.26 1.61 14.38
C ASP A 96 8.33 2.81 15.33
N HIS A 97 7.18 3.39 15.67
CA HIS A 97 7.06 4.18 16.89
C HIS A 97 6.76 3.22 18.04
N SER A 98 7.82 2.54 18.50
CA SER A 98 7.87 1.98 19.85
C SER A 98 8.08 3.11 20.86
N GLU A 99 7.00 3.79 21.24
CA GLU A 99 6.86 4.36 22.59
C GLU A 99 5.49 3.97 23.11
N GLU A 100 5.45 2.77 23.70
CA GLU A 100 4.45 2.36 24.64
C GLU A 100 4.43 3.35 25.81
N ASN A 101 3.27 3.98 26.04
CA ASN A 101 2.90 4.72 27.25
C ASN A 101 3.78 5.91 27.67
N GLY A 102 3.26 7.12 27.41
CA GLY A 102 3.46 8.31 28.24
C GLY A 102 2.10 8.90 28.61
#